data_AF-A0A067MUL3-F1
#
_entry.id   AF-A0A067MUL3-F1
#
_cell.length_a   1.000
_cell.length_b   1.000
_cell.length_c   1.000
_cell.angle_alpha   90.00
_cell.angle_beta   90.00
_cell.angle_gamma   90.00
#
_symmetry.space_group_name_H-M   'P 1'
#
loop_
_entity.id
_entity.type
_entity.pdbx_description
1 polymer ?
#
loop_
_entity_poly.entity_id
_entity_poly.type
_entity_poly.pdbx_seq_one_letter_code
_entity_poly.pdbx_strand_id
1 'polypeptide(L)'
;TGMSVRTIKRVLHLYRSIGQPYQDFDHRQLCGRNRLLDDESIIYLRQVIAQTPDVYLDELRESLYETYGKHVSDSTIWRALKKAGFTMKKV
;
A
#
# COMPACT_ATOMS: atom_id res chain seq x y z
N THR A 1 -15.84 -33.16 -19.06
CA THR A 1 -15.25 -31.90 -18.55
C THR A 1 -14.25 -32.26 -17.47
N GLY A 2 -12.95 -32.07 -17.72
CA GLY A 2 -11.86 -32.50 -16.82
C GLY A 2 -11.68 -31.65 -15.55
N MET A 3 -12.76 -31.10 -14.98
CA MET A 3 -12.70 -30.24 -13.79
C MET A 3 -13.03 -31.02 -12.53
N SER A 4 -12.31 -30.71 -11.44
CA SER A 4 -12.55 -31.35 -10.15
C SER A 4 -13.93 -30.97 -9.58
N VAL A 5 -14.54 -31.90 -8.84
CA VAL A 5 -15.83 -31.67 -8.14
C VAL A 5 -15.74 -30.49 -7.16
N ARG A 6 -14.56 -30.27 -6.56
CA ARG A 6 -14.31 -29.13 -5.66
C ARG A 6 -14.40 -27.79 -6.40
N THR A 7 -13.87 -27.72 -7.62
CA THR A 7 -13.96 -26.54 -8.48
C THR A 7 -15.41 -26.24 -8.83
N ILE A 8 -16.18 -27.27 -9.20
CA ILE A 8 -17.60 -27.13 -9.54
C ILE A 8 -18.40 -26.59 -8.34
N LYS A 9 -18.23 -27.21 -7.16
CA LYS A 9 -18.90 -26.77 -5.93
C LYS A 9 -18.52 -25.34 -5.54
N ARG A 10 -17.24 -24.98 -5.68
CA ARG A 10 -16.75 -23.62 -5.38
C ARG A 10 -17.39 -22.58 -6.30
N VAL A 11 -17.44 -22.83 -7.61
CA VAL A 11 -18.06 -21.92 -8.58
C VAL A 11 -19.56 -21.77 -8.33
N LEU A 12 -20.26 -22.86 -8.06
CA LEU A 12 -21.69 -22.82 -7.71
C LEU A 12 -21.94 -22.04 -6.41
N HIS A 13 -21.08 -22.18 -5.42
CA HIS A 13 -21.18 -21.42 -4.18
C HIS A 13 -21.00 -19.91 -4.43
N LEU A 14 -19.95 -19.51 -5.16
CA LEU A 14 -19.70 -18.13 -5.55
C LEU A 14 -20.89 -17.52 -6.31
N TYR A 15 -21.42 -18.26 -7.28
CA TYR A 15 -22.58 -17.82 -8.06
C TYR A 15 -23.83 -17.62 -7.18
N ARG A 16 -24.07 -18.50 -6.20
CA ARG A 16 -25.20 -18.37 -5.27
C ARG A 16 -25.03 -17.24 -4.26
N SER A 17 -23.80 -16.92 -3.86
CA SER A 17 -23.53 -15.89 -2.86
C SER A 17 -23.39 -14.48 -3.44
N ILE A 18 -22.78 -14.35 -4.63
CA ILE A 18 -22.39 -13.05 -5.23
C ILE A 18 -23.13 -12.80 -6.56
N GLY A 19 -23.80 -13.81 -7.13
CA GLY A 19 -24.53 -13.70 -8.40
C GLY A 19 -23.65 -13.84 -9.65
N GLN A 20 -22.33 -14.01 -9.48
CA GLN A 20 -21.37 -14.17 -10.58
C GLN A 20 -20.44 -15.37 -10.34
N PRO A 21 -20.07 -16.12 -11.41
CA PRO A 21 -19.24 -17.31 -11.29
C PRO A 21 -17.75 -16.99 -11.07
N TYR A 22 -17.38 -15.72 -11.24
CA TYR A 22 -16.10 -15.14 -10.88
C TYR A 22 -16.33 -14.00 -9.89
N GLN A 23 -15.34 -13.73 -9.06
CA GLN A 23 -15.33 -12.57 -8.20
C GLN A 23 -14.38 -11.57 -8.84
N ASP A 24 -14.88 -10.40 -9.22
CA ASP A 24 -14.05 -9.24 -9.58
C ASP A 24 -13.34 -8.78 -8.32
N PHE A 25 -12.31 -9.52 -7.92
CA PHE A 25 -11.37 -8.99 -6.96
C PHE A 25 -10.69 -7.83 -7.68
N ASP A 26 -11.02 -6.61 -7.28
CA ASP A 26 -10.11 -5.49 -7.52
C ASP A 26 -8.74 -5.99 -7.08
N HIS A 27 -7.77 -6.10 -7.99
CA HIS A 27 -6.46 -6.69 -7.70
C HIS A 27 -5.77 -6.00 -6.50
N ARG A 28 -6.25 -4.81 -6.12
CA ARG A 28 -5.91 -4.09 -4.89
C ARG A 28 -6.29 -4.84 -3.60
N GLN A 29 -7.39 -5.59 -3.58
CA GLN A 29 -7.88 -6.37 -2.42
C GLN A 29 -7.13 -7.69 -2.19
N LEU A 30 -6.41 -8.21 -3.20
CA LEU A 30 -5.64 -9.45 -3.09
C LEU A 30 -4.17 -9.22 -2.67
N CYS A 31 -3.75 -7.96 -2.49
CA CYS A 31 -2.34 -7.62 -2.27
C CYS A 31 -2.00 -7.49 -0.78
N GLY A 32 -1.71 -8.63 -0.14
CA GLY A 32 -0.94 -8.71 1.11
C GLY A 32 -1.50 -7.92 2.32
N ARG A 33 -0.68 -7.80 3.36
CA ARG A 33 -1.03 -7.03 4.57
C ARG A 33 -1.19 -5.56 4.23
N ASN A 34 -2.24 -4.94 4.76
CA ASN A 34 -2.47 -3.50 4.62
C ASN A 34 -1.23 -2.72 5.10
N ARG A 35 -0.85 -1.67 4.37
CA ARG A 35 0.40 -0.94 4.66
C ARG A 35 0.29 -0.19 5.97
N LEU A 36 1.44 0.00 6.62
CA LEU A 36 1.54 0.83 7.83
C LEU A 36 1.36 2.33 7.50
N LEU A 37 1.81 2.77 6.32
CA LEU A 37 1.53 4.11 5.80
C LEU A 37 0.28 4.07 4.93
N ASP A 38 -0.69 4.91 5.28
CA ASP A 38 -1.84 5.22 4.43
C ASP A 38 -1.42 6.08 3.25
N ASP A 39 -2.26 6.11 2.22
CA ASP A 39 -2.05 6.93 1.03
C ASP A 39 -1.97 8.43 1.37
N GLU A 40 -2.78 8.91 2.33
CA GLU A 40 -2.72 10.30 2.84
C GLU A 40 -1.32 10.67 3.39
N SER A 41 -0.74 9.78 4.19
CA SER A 41 0.60 9.98 4.75
C SER A 41 1.68 10.04 3.65
N ILE A 42 1.49 9.32 2.55
CA ILE A 42 2.40 9.33 1.39
C ILE A 42 2.25 10.64 0.58
N ILE A 43 1.03 11.16 0.45
CA ILE A 43 0.76 12.45 -0.19
C ILE A 43 1.43 13.59 0.60
N TYR A 44 1.30 13.56 1.93
CA TYR A 44 1.96 14.52 2.80
C TYR A 44 3.49 14.49 2.63
N LEU A 45 4.11 13.32 2.71
CA LEU A 45 5.56 13.16 2.51
C LEU A 45 6.04 13.77 1.18
N ARG A 46 5.24 13.58 0.11
CA ARG A 46 5.51 14.18 -1.19
C ARG A 46 5.49 15.70 -1.16
N GLN A 47 4.52 16.29 -0.46
CA GLN A 47 4.43 17.75 -0.31
C GLN A 47 5.60 18.31 0.49
N VAL A 48 5.99 17.66 1.58
CA VAL A 48 7.15 18.10 2.40
C VAL A 48 8.43 18.10 1.55
N ILE A 49 8.70 17.00 0.83
CA ILE A 49 9.88 16.92 -0.06
C ILE A 49 9.82 17.95 -1.19
N ALA A 50 8.62 18.24 -1.72
CA ALA A 50 8.46 19.25 -2.75
C ALA A 50 8.75 20.68 -2.26
N GLN A 51 8.50 20.97 -0.98
CA GLN A 51 8.80 22.26 -0.36
C GLN A 51 10.27 22.35 0.07
N THR A 52 10.81 21.26 0.62
CA THR A 52 12.18 21.18 1.15
C THR A 52 12.85 19.89 0.68
N PRO A 53 13.51 19.91 -0.50
CA PRO A 53 14.06 18.70 -1.11
C PRO A 53 15.32 18.15 -0.43
N ASP A 54 16.00 18.93 0.42
CA ASP A 54 17.19 18.52 1.18
C ASP A 54 16.86 17.98 2.59
N VAL A 55 15.60 17.62 2.84
CA VAL A 55 15.16 17.04 4.11
C VAL A 55 15.64 15.59 4.28
N TYR A 56 16.10 15.27 5.49
CA TYR A 56 16.57 13.94 5.85
C TYR A 56 15.43 13.00 6.28
N LEU A 57 15.69 11.69 6.32
CA LEU A 57 14.67 10.67 6.63
C LEU A 57 14.13 10.75 8.06
N ASP A 58 14.97 11.13 9.01
CA ASP A 58 14.64 11.34 10.41
C ASP A 58 13.76 12.58 10.61
N GLU A 59 14.02 13.66 9.88
CA GLU A 59 13.15 14.85 9.84
C GLU A 59 11.77 14.52 9.25
N LEU A 60 11.72 13.70 8.19
CA LEU A 60 10.45 13.19 7.63
C LEU A 60 9.70 12.31 8.63
N ARG A 61 10.43 11.56 9.45
CA ARG A 61 9.83 10.73 10.50
C ARG A 61 9.22 11.60 11.59
N GLU A 62 9.95 12.61 12.04
CA GLU A 62 9.51 13.52 13.09
C GLU A 62 8.28 14.32 12.65
N SER A 63 8.31 14.90 11.46
CA SER A 63 7.14 15.60 10.88
C SER A 63 5.91 14.69 10.70
N LEU A 64 6.09 13.42 10.32
CA LEU A 64 5.02 12.42 10.27
C LEU A 64 4.44 12.12 11.65
N TYR A 65 5.29 12.05 12.67
CA TYR A 65 4.87 11.83 14.05
C TYR A 65 4.10 13.05 14.57
N GLU A 66 4.59 14.26 14.33
CA GLU A 66 3.92 15.49 14.76
C GLU A 66 2.56 15.69 14.07
N THR A 67 2.47 15.39 12.77
CA THR A 67 1.24 15.66 11.99
C THR A 67 0.20 14.53 12.12
N TYR A 68 0.64 13.27 12.13
CA TYR A 68 -0.25 12.10 12.08
C TYR A 68 -0.12 11.15 13.28
N GLY A 69 0.80 11.40 14.23
CA GLY A 69 1.05 10.52 15.37
C GLY A 69 1.62 9.14 15.00
N LYS A 70 2.13 8.98 13.77
CA LYS A 70 2.57 7.67 13.25
C LYS A 70 4.05 7.42 13.55
N HIS A 71 4.31 6.49 14.46
CA HIS A 71 5.67 5.96 14.66
C HIS A 71 6.04 5.00 13.54
N VAL A 72 6.98 5.42 12.69
CA VAL A 72 7.51 4.59 11.61
C VAL A 72 9.03 4.60 11.60
N SER A 73 9.64 3.50 11.17
CA SER A 73 11.10 3.43 10.99
C SER A 73 11.53 4.20 9.74
N ASP A 74 12.78 4.68 9.72
CA ASP A 74 13.37 5.35 8.55
C ASP A 74 13.36 4.43 7.33
N SER A 75 13.55 3.12 7.55
CA SER A 75 13.42 2.10 6.51
C SER A 75 12.01 2.03 5.91
N THR A 76 10.97 2.25 6.72
CA THR A 76 9.58 2.29 6.25
C THR A 76 9.34 3.51 5.38
N ILE A 77 9.81 4.68 5.82
CA ILE A 77 9.71 5.94 5.07
C ILE A 77 10.45 5.80 3.74
N TRP A 78 11.69 5.30 3.77
CA TRP A 78 12.48 5.10 2.56
C TRP A 78 11.80 4.15 1.56
N ARG A 79 11.24 3.02 2.02
CA ARG A 79 10.50 2.10 1.15
C ARG A 79 9.27 2.77 0.53
N ALA A 80 8.57 3.61 1.29
CA ALA A 80 7.41 4.37 0.80
C ALA A 80 7.82 5.39 -0.27
N LEU A 81 8.89 6.15 -0.02
CA LEU A 81 9.44 7.14 -0.96
C LEU A 81 9.96 6.51 -2.24
N LYS A 82 10.74 5.42 -2.13
CA LYS A 82 11.24 4.68 -3.29
C LYS A 82 10.11 4.18 -4.17
N LYS A 83 9.02 3.70 -3.57
CA LYS A 83 7.81 3.29 -4.31
C LYS A 83 7.09 4.47 -4.95
N ALA A 84 7.12 5.64 -4.32
CA ALA A 84 6.59 6.88 -4.87
C ALA A 84 7.46 7.50 -5.98
N GLY A 85 8.61 6.89 -6.29
CA GLY A 85 9.50 7.29 -7.39
C GLY A 85 10.71 8.12 -6.98
N PHE A 86 10.94 8.33 -5.68
CA PHE A 86 12.09 9.10 -5.21
C PHE A 86 13.38 8.27 -5.20
N THR A 87 14.49 8.92 -5.54
CA THR A 87 15.85 8.39 -5.46
C THR A 87 16.61 9.15 -4.38
N MET A 88 17.52 8.46 -3.67
CA MET A 88 18.40 9.15 -2.73
C MET A 88 19.42 9.97 -3.50
N LYS A 89 19.67 11.18 -3.03
CA LYS A 89 20.87 11.95 -3.35
C LYS A 89 22.06 11.11 -2.87
N LYS A 90 22.89 10.63 -3.80
CA LYS A 90 24.18 10.03 -3.43
C LYS A 90 25.11 11.15 -3.01
N VAL A 91 25.63 11.05 -1.80
CA VAL A 91 26.73 11.88 -1.30
C VAL A 91 28.02 11.46 -2.00
#